data_AF-A0A455SQJ8-F1
#
_entry.id   AF-A0A455SQJ8-F1
#
_cell.length_a   1.000
_cell.length_b   1.000
_cell.length_c   1.000
_cell.angle_alpha   90.00
_cell.angle_beta   90.00
_cell.angle_gamma   90.00
#
_symmetry.space_group_name_H-M   'P 1'
#
loop_
_entity.id
_entity.type
_entity.pdbx_description
1 polymer ?
#
loop_
_entity_poly.entity_id
_entity_poly.type
_entity_poly.pdbx_seq_one_letter_code
_entity_poly.pdbx_strand_id
1 'polypeptide(L)'
;MNHNSTPESAITERRLQPGSGSEQRWLATMLRRLEIHCEQRVFAADIQLFKVSLHHIFLSTSKLYQDILPRVTTTIQSMHLPVRGSEELKRKRKIWSNLLVGQRQLERLATLFQLLNSAINGMIDSLDATADTSHVREEQGISPGSERFQSPPESRWQPEIQEQWRRAFAIVSTHIKSWKSYRGTLSTYAFHLQSMPPGLDRLDSLFRELLESTCAIYGDILADFQAVLAEDDEMVMTLLLDMMQKADQAIFTIDALMEPLQALIAHHALKQEMN
;
A
#
# COMPACT_ATOMS: atom_id res chain seq x y z
N MET A 1 18.83 54.78 4.25
CA MET A 1 17.67 54.39 5.08
C MET A 1 16.55 53.94 4.15
N ASN A 2 15.81 52.93 4.59
CA ASN A 2 14.69 52.24 3.93
C ASN A 2 15.05 51.05 3.02
N HIS A 3 15.37 49.97 3.73
CA HIS A 3 15.13 48.58 3.36
C HIS A 3 13.64 48.34 3.11
N ASN A 4 13.31 47.71 1.98
CA ASN A 4 12.10 46.91 1.84
C ASN A 4 12.53 45.55 1.26
N SER A 5 12.84 44.64 2.18
CA SER A 5 13.07 43.23 1.92
C SER A 5 11.74 42.50 1.98
N THR A 6 11.24 42.09 0.82
CA THR A 6 10.09 41.18 0.72
C THR A 6 10.56 39.76 1.08
N PRO A 7 9.91 39.05 2.00
CA PRO A 7 10.23 37.65 2.27
C PRO A 7 9.54 36.79 1.21
N GLU A 8 10.26 36.46 0.13
CA GLU A 8 9.86 35.35 -0.73
C GLU A 8 9.86 34.08 0.10
N SER A 9 8.67 33.50 0.18
CA SER A 9 8.37 32.26 0.88
C SER A 9 9.18 31.12 0.27
N ALA A 10 10.30 30.81 0.89
CA ALA A 10 11.01 29.56 0.71
C ALA A 10 10.20 28.42 1.36
N ILE A 11 9.09 28.04 0.72
CA ILE A 11 8.49 26.72 0.92
C ILE A 11 9.41 25.75 0.16
N THR A 12 10.48 25.37 0.84
CA THR A 12 11.37 24.30 0.38
C THR A 12 10.57 23.01 0.40
N GLU A 13 10.05 22.61 -0.76
CA GLU A 13 9.65 21.23 -1.03
C GLU A 13 10.86 20.33 -0.72
N ARG A 14 10.95 19.84 0.52
CA ARG A 14 11.70 18.62 0.82
C ARG A 14 10.96 17.47 0.13
N ARG A 15 11.17 17.32 -1.17
CA ARG A 15 10.99 16.03 -1.83
C ARG A 15 11.90 15.06 -1.10
N LEU A 16 11.29 14.21 -0.28
CA LEU A 16 11.94 13.06 0.34
C LEU A 16 12.71 12.32 -0.78
N GLN A 17 14.03 12.42 -0.76
CA GLN A 17 14.85 11.61 -1.65
C GLN A 17 14.67 10.15 -1.22
N PRO A 18 14.22 9.26 -2.10
CA PRO A 18 14.08 7.84 -1.80
C PRO A 18 15.49 7.25 -1.75
N GLY A 19 16.15 7.30 -0.58
CA GLY A 19 17.56 6.98 -0.52
C GLY A 19 18.18 6.86 0.86
N SER A 20 17.40 6.92 1.95
CA SER A 20 17.93 6.54 3.26
C SER A 20 17.68 5.05 3.47
N GLY A 21 18.74 4.26 3.67
CA GLY A 21 18.63 2.82 3.97
C GLY A 21 17.78 2.50 5.20
N SER A 22 17.39 3.51 5.99
CA SER A 22 16.39 3.42 7.06
C SER A 22 14.96 3.21 6.56
N GLU A 23 14.57 3.79 5.42
CA GLU A 23 13.21 3.63 4.86
C GLU A 23 12.94 2.23 4.28
N GLN A 24 13.98 1.42 4.07
CA GLN A 24 13.80 0.03 3.63
C GLN A 24 13.73 -0.95 4.81
N ARG A 25 14.19 -0.55 6.00
CA ARG A 25 14.31 -1.45 7.16
C ARG A 25 13.06 -1.50 8.03
N TRP A 26 12.12 -0.56 7.88
CA TRP A 26 10.91 -0.55 8.72
C TRP A 26 10.08 -1.81 8.53
N LEU A 27 9.92 -2.30 7.28
CA LEU A 27 9.08 -3.47 7.01
C LEU A 27 9.72 -4.74 7.57
N ALA A 28 11.03 -4.92 7.38
CA ALA A 28 11.77 -6.01 8.00
C ALA A 28 11.67 -5.97 9.54
N THR A 29 11.63 -4.77 10.13
CA THR A 29 11.44 -4.62 11.58
C THR A 29 10.03 -5.00 12.02
N MET A 30 9.01 -4.61 11.26
CA MET A 30 7.60 -4.90 11.57
C MET A 30 7.27 -6.39 11.40
N LEU A 31 7.84 -7.04 10.38
CA LEU A 31 7.60 -8.45 10.07
C LEU A 31 8.50 -9.41 10.84
N ARG A 32 9.45 -8.92 11.63
CA ARG A 32 10.39 -9.76 12.37
C ARG A 32 9.71 -10.80 13.27
N ARG A 33 8.56 -10.46 13.87
CA ARG A 33 7.80 -11.41 14.70
C ARG A 33 7.21 -12.54 13.87
N LEU A 34 6.59 -12.21 12.74
CA LEU A 34 6.09 -13.18 11.79
C LEU A 34 7.20 -14.11 11.29
N GLU A 35 8.38 -13.55 10.97
CA GLU A 35 9.53 -14.36 10.54
C GLU A 35 10.01 -15.36 11.58
N ILE A 36 10.08 -14.94 12.84
CA ILE A 36 10.51 -15.79 13.95
C ILE A 36 9.46 -16.87 14.22
N HIS A 37 8.17 -16.51 14.17
CA HIS A 37 7.07 -17.46 14.34
C HIS A 37 7.04 -18.50 13.20
N CYS A 38 7.24 -18.05 11.96
CA CYS A 38 7.26 -18.91 10.77
C CYS A 38 8.59 -19.66 10.57
N GLU A 39 9.59 -19.46 11.45
CA GLU A 39 10.91 -20.06 11.30
C GLU A 39 10.81 -21.59 11.28
N GLN A 40 11.34 -22.22 10.22
CA GLN A 40 11.29 -23.67 9.95
C GLN A 40 9.90 -24.25 9.64
N ARG A 41 8.85 -23.43 9.64
CA ARG A 41 7.46 -23.87 9.43
C ARG A 41 6.89 -23.47 8.09
N VAL A 42 7.34 -22.32 7.58
CA VAL A 42 6.93 -21.78 6.29
C VAL A 42 8.14 -21.75 5.36
N PHE A 43 7.91 -21.97 4.06
CA PHE A 43 8.98 -21.84 3.08
C PHE A 43 9.56 -20.42 3.08
N ALA A 44 10.89 -20.33 3.14
CA ALA A 44 11.57 -19.04 3.13
C ALA A 44 11.23 -18.20 1.88
N ALA A 45 10.91 -18.86 0.76
CA ALA A 45 10.48 -18.19 -0.47
C ALA A 45 9.17 -17.41 -0.28
N ASP A 46 8.18 -17.99 0.40
CA ASP A 46 6.87 -17.36 0.60
C ASP A 46 6.98 -16.16 1.55
N ILE A 47 7.76 -16.29 2.62
CA ILE A 47 8.06 -15.16 3.53
C ILE A 47 8.74 -14.01 2.77
N GLN A 48 9.70 -14.32 1.88
CA GLN A 48 10.37 -13.30 1.08
C GLN A 48 9.42 -12.67 0.06
N LEU A 49 8.59 -13.46 -0.62
CA LEU A 49 7.60 -12.96 -1.55
C LEU A 49 6.59 -12.05 -0.84
N PHE A 50 6.11 -12.44 0.33
CA PHE A 50 5.24 -11.65 1.19
C PHE A 50 5.85 -10.28 1.53
N LYS A 51 7.10 -10.26 2.01
CA LYS A 51 7.84 -9.02 2.31
C LYS A 51 8.00 -8.12 1.09
N VAL A 52 8.42 -8.69 -0.03
CA VAL A 52 8.67 -7.95 -1.27
C VAL A 52 7.37 -7.35 -1.80
N SER A 53 6.28 -8.12 -1.78
CA SER A 53 4.95 -7.67 -2.18
C SER A 53 4.48 -6.50 -1.31
N LEU A 54 4.51 -6.62 0.02
CA LEU A 54 4.16 -5.53 0.94
C LEU A 54 5.03 -4.29 0.71
N HIS A 55 6.35 -4.44 0.59
CA HIS A 55 7.22 -3.29 0.35
C HIS A 55 6.82 -2.55 -0.94
N HIS A 56 6.60 -3.28 -2.02
CA HIS A 56 6.26 -2.67 -3.29
C HIS A 56 4.83 -2.13 -3.35
N ILE A 57 3.87 -2.72 -2.63
CA ILE A 57 2.52 -2.17 -2.47
C ILE A 57 2.60 -0.83 -1.76
N PHE A 58 3.35 -0.74 -0.66
CA PHE A 58 3.53 0.50 0.10
C PHE A 58 4.12 1.63 -0.77
N LEU A 59 5.20 1.33 -1.49
CA LEU A 59 5.85 2.31 -2.39
C LEU A 59 4.94 2.71 -3.56
N SER A 60 4.24 1.74 -4.15
CA SER A 60 3.32 1.96 -5.27
C SER A 60 2.12 2.81 -4.85
N THR A 61 1.58 2.55 -3.66
CA THR A 61 0.50 3.33 -3.04
C THR A 61 0.98 4.75 -2.76
N SER A 62 2.17 4.92 -2.16
CA SER A 62 2.77 6.24 -1.94
C SER A 62 2.90 7.01 -3.24
N LYS A 63 3.43 6.39 -4.29
CA LYS A 63 3.57 7.03 -5.60
C LYS A 63 2.22 7.42 -6.21
N LEU A 64 1.20 6.58 -6.06
CA LEU A 64 -0.14 6.88 -6.54
C LEU A 64 -0.71 8.13 -5.85
N TYR A 65 -0.75 8.15 -4.52
CA TYR A 65 -1.40 9.21 -3.76
C TYR A 65 -0.56 10.49 -3.58
N GLN A 66 0.77 10.39 -3.53
CA GLN A 66 1.65 11.55 -3.29
C GLN A 66 2.23 12.15 -4.57
N ASP A 67 2.15 11.47 -5.71
CA ASP A 67 2.75 11.94 -6.95
C ASP A 67 1.76 11.96 -8.12
N ILE A 68 1.20 10.80 -8.47
CA ILE A 68 0.42 10.67 -9.71
C ILE A 68 -0.93 11.40 -9.60
N LEU A 69 -1.73 11.10 -8.57
CA LEU A 69 -3.02 11.77 -8.36
C LEU A 69 -2.87 13.30 -8.24
N PRO A 70 -1.91 13.86 -7.48
CA PRO A 70 -1.63 15.30 -7.49
C PRO A 70 -1.32 15.88 -8.86
N ARG A 71 -0.51 15.21 -9.67
CA ARG A 71 -0.20 15.68 -11.03
C ARG A 71 -1.42 15.66 -11.94
N VAL A 72 -2.24 14.62 -11.86
CA VAL A 72 -3.51 14.54 -12.62
C VAL A 72 -4.43 15.69 -12.19
N THR A 73 -4.57 15.90 -10.87
CA THR A 73 -5.38 16.96 -10.25
C THR A 73 -4.99 18.36 -10.69
N THR A 74 -3.74 18.73 -10.49
CA THR A 74 -3.21 20.04 -10.87
C THR A 74 -3.35 20.30 -12.36
N THR A 75 -3.18 19.27 -13.19
CA THR A 75 -3.32 19.43 -14.64
C THR A 75 -4.77 19.61 -15.05
N ILE A 76 -5.72 18.88 -14.45
CA ILE A 76 -7.16 19.03 -14.73
C ILE A 76 -7.68 20.37 -14.21
N GLN A 77 -7.29 20.81 -13.01
CA GLN A 77 -7.65 22.13 -12.49
C GLN A 77 -7.20 23.26 -13.42
N SER A 78 -6.03 23.10 -14.05
CA SER A 78 -5.54 24.07 -15.03
C SER A 78 -6.42 24.19 -16.29
N MET A 79 -7.29 23.21 -16.60
CA MET A 79 -8.17 23.25 -17.78
C MET A 79 -9.16 24.39 -17.76
N HIS A 80 -9.60 24.86 -16.59
CA HIS A 80 -10.57 25.96 -16.49
C HIS A 80 -10.00 27.32 -16.90
N LEU A 81 -8.66 27.43 -17.00
CA LEU A 81 -8.04 28.66 -17.45
C LEU A 81 -8.20 28.78 -18.97
N PRO A 82 -8.76 29.90 -19.48
CA PRO A 82 -8.95 30.11 -20.91
C PRO A 82 -7.58 30.14 -21.59
N VAL A 83 -7.35 29.19 -22.48
CA VAL A 83 -6.11 29.04 -23.23
C VAL A 83 -6.46 28.77 -24.68
N ARG A 84 -5.79 29.46 -25.60
CA ARG A 84 -6.09 29.39 -27.04
C ARG A 84 -5.03 28.59 -27.79
N GLY A 85 -5.49 27.78 -28.76
CA GLY A 85 -4.63 27.15 -29.77
C GLY A 85 -3.69 26.07 -29.19
N SER A 86 -2.40 26.16 -29.52
CA SER A 86 -1.39 25.12 -29.25
C SER A 86 -1.28 24.71 -27.77
N GLU A 87 -1.48 25.65 -26.84
CA GLU A 87 -1.36 25.39 -25.41
C GLU A 87 -2.50 24.51 -24.86
N GLU A 88 -3.68 24.53 -25.49
CA GLU A 88 -4.78 23.63 -25.12
C GLU A 88 -4.45 22.16 -25.48
N LEU A 89 -3.87 21.94 -26.66
CA LEU A 89 -3.43 20.61 -27.11
C LEU A 89 -2.32 20.06 -26.20
N LYS A 90 -1.34 20.89 -25.82
CA LYS A 90 -0.29 20.50 -24.86
C LYS A 90 -0.88 20.09 -23.51
N ARG A 91 -1.88 20.84 -23.01
CA ARG A 91 -2.57 20.52 -21.75
C ARG A 91 -3.34 19.20 -21.84
N LYS A 92 -4.12 18.99 -22.91
CA LYS A 92 -4.84 17.73 -23.14
C LYS A 92 -3.90 16.53 -23.21
N ARG A 93 -2.79 16.66 -23.95
CA ARG A 93 -1.75 15.62 -24.04
C ARG A 93 -1.12 15.32 -22.68
N LYS A 94 -0.86 16.35 -21.86
CA LYS A 94 -0.33 16.19 -20.50
C LYS A 94 -1.30 15.42 -19.60
N ILE A 95 -2.60 15.72 -19.66
CA ILE A 95 -3.62 14.99 -18.89
C ILE A 95 -3.68 13.53 -19.32
N TRP A 96 -3.79 13.29 -20.62
CA TRP A 96 -3.78 11.95 -21.19
C TRP A 96 -2.56 11.14 -20.74
N SER A 97 -1.36 11.72 -20.82
CA SER A 97 -0.12 11.08 -20.36
C SER A 97 -0.15 10.76 -18.86
N ASN A 98 -0.61 11.70 -18.03
CA ASN A 98 -0.72 11.48 -16.59
C ASN A 98 -1.76 10.40 -16.23
N LEU A 99 -2.88 10.35 -16.94
CA LEU A 99 -3.91 9.31 -16.76
C LEU A 99 -3.37 7.92 -17.11
N LEU A 100 -2.62 7.79 -18.21
CA LEU A 100 -1.94 6.54 -18.57
C LEU A 100 -0.91 6.11 -17.52
N VAL A 101 -0.17 7.05 -16.94
CA VAL A 101 0.75 6.75 -15.83
C VAL A 101 -0.04 6.24 -14.61
N GLY A 102 -1.19 6.84 -14.30
CA GLY A 102 -2.10 6.37 -13.25
C GLY A 102 -2.63 4.97 -13.52
N GLN A 103 -3.09 4.69 -14.74
CA GLN A 103 -3.59 3.38 -15.14
C GLN A 103 -2.53 2.29 -14.93
N ARG A 104 -1.32 2.49 -15.49
CA ARG A 104 -0.21 1.54 -15.32
C ARG A 104 0.18 1.33 -13.85
N GLN A 105 0.05 2.38 -13.04
CA GLN A 105 0.35 2.28 -11.61
C GLN A 105 -0.69 1.44 -10.87
N LEU A 106 -1.97 1.54 -11.26
CA LEU A 106 -3.06 0.72 -10.71
C LEU A 106 -2.93 -0.74 -11.18
N GLU A 107 -2.65 -1.00 -12.45
CA GLU A 107 -2.38 -2.35 -12.98
C GLU A 107 -1.22 -3.01 -12.20
N ARG A 108 -0.13 -2.27 -11.97
CA ARG A 108 0.98 -2.75 -11.14
C ARG A 108 0.54 -3.07 -9.72
N LEU A 109 -0.30 -2.24 -9.10
CA LEU A 109 -0.83 -2.50 -7.75
C LEU A 109 -1.64 -3.80 -7.73
N ALA A 110 -2.52 -4.02 -8.72
CA ALA A 110 -3.30 -5.25 -8.81
C ALA A 110 -2.41 -6.50 -8.86
N THR A 111 -1.37 -6.50 -9.71
CA THR A 111 -0.40 -7.61 -9.76
C THR A 111 0.30 -7.82 -8.42
N LEU A 112 0.67 -6.74 -7.72
CA LEU A 112 1.33 -6.86 -6.42
C LEU A 112 0.40 -7.43 -5.34
N PHE A 113 -0.89 -7.08 -5.34
CA PHE A 113 -1.87 -7.69 -4.43
C PHE A 113 -2.09 -9.16 -4.76
N GLN A 114 -2.13 -9.54 -6.04
CA GLN A 114 -2.21 -10.96 -6.43
C GLN A 114 -0.98 -11.75 -5.97
N LEU A 115 0.22 -11.17 -6.09
CA LEU A 115 1.46 -11.76 -5.56
C LEU A 115 1.44 -11.87 -4.03
N LEU A 116 0.87 -10.88 -3.33
CA LEU A 116 0.67 -10.94 -1.89
C LEU A 116 -0.24 -12.10 -1.50
N ASN A 117 -1.39 -12.27 -2.18
CA ASN A 117 -2.32 -13.36 -1.91
C ASN A 117 -1.70 -14.73 -2.20
N SER A 118 -0.92 -14.84 -3.28
CA SER A 118 -0.17 -16.07 -3.58
C SER A 118 0.79 -16.44 -2.44
N ALA A 119 1.55 -15.45 -1.94
CA ALA A 119 2.44 -15.66 -0.80
C ALA A 119 1.66 -16.07 0.46
N ILE A 120 0.56 -15.37 0.76
CA ILE A 120 -0.29 -15.66 1.92
C ILE A 120 -0.81 -17.10 1.88
N ASN A 121 -1.33 -17.55 0.72
CA ASN A 121 -1.80 -18.93 0.57
C ASN A 121 -0.69 -19.95 0.81
N GLY A 122 0.50 -19.73 0.24
CA GLY A 122 1.65 -20.62 0.50
C GLY A 122 2.07 -20.65 1.98
N MET A 123 1.96 -19.51 2.68
CA MET A 123 2.20 -19.44 4.13
C MET A 123 1.14 -20.22 4.92
N ILE A 124 -0.15 -20.07 4.59
CA ILE A 124 -1.25 -20.77 5.25
C ILE A 124 -1.13 -22.28 5.02
N ASP A 125 -0.95 -22.73 3.78
CA ASP A 125 -0.77 -24.14 3.42
C ASP A 125 0.39 -24.78 4.21
N SER A 126 1.48 -24.03 4.38
CA SER A 126 2.64 -24.49 5.16
C SER A 126 2.31 -24.62 6.65
N LEU A 127 1.58 -23.66 7.21
CA LEU A 127 1.18 -23.70 8.62
C LEU A 127 0.20 -24.86 8.89
N ASP A 128 -0.80 -25.06 8.03
CA ASP A 128 -1.75 -26.18 8.11
C ASP A 128 -1.02 -27.54 8.07
N ALA A 129 -0.07 -27.70 7.14
CA ALA A 129 0.72 -28.93 7.04
C ALA A 129 1.54 -29.21 8.31
N THR A 130 2.00 -28.17 9.03
CA THR A 130 2.69 -28.36 10.31
C THR A 130 1.76 -28.77 11.44
N ALA A 131 0.52 -28.28 11.46
CA ALA A 131 -0.48 -28.62 12.47
C ALA A 131 -0.91 -30.10 12.39
N ASP A 132 -1.04 -30.65 11.18
CA ASP A 132 -1.37 -32.07 11.01
C ASP A 132 -0.27 -32.99 11.56
N THR A 133 1.01 -32.60 11.43
CA THR A 133 2.13 -33.41 11.90
C THR A 133 2.30 -33.43 13.42
N SER A 134 1.88 -32.38 14.13
CA SER A 134 1.92 -32.35 15.60
C SER A 134 0.85 -33.27 16.20
N HIS A 135 -0.37 -33.25 15.68
CA HIS A 135 -1.47 -34.10 16.16
C HIS A 135 -1.18 -35.60 16.01
N VAL A 136 -0.64 -36.04 14.87
CA VAL A 136 -0.27 -37.46 14.66
C VAL A 136 0.79 -37.93 15.66
N ARG A 137 1.68 -37.04 16.10
CA ARG A 137 2.76 -37.36 17.03
C ARG A 137 2.27 -37.49 18.48
N GLU A 138 1.27 -36.69 18.86
CA GLU A 138 0.58 -36.79 20.15
C GLU A 138 -0.25 -38.09 20.26
N GLU A 139 -0.99 -38.45 19.20
CA GLU A 139 -1.81 -39.66 19.18
C GLU A 139 -0.99 -40.97 19.25
N GLN A 140 0.24 -40.96 18.73
CA GLN A 140 1.13 -42.13 18.76
C GLN A 140 1.79 -42.37 20.12
N GLY A 141 1.51 -41.55 21.15
CA GLY A 141 2.05 -41.73 22.50
C GLY A 141 3.57 -41.63 22.57
N ILE A 142 4.21 -41.11 21.51
CA ILE A 142 5.64 -40.78 21.51
C ILE A 142 5.78 -39.51 22.34
N SER A 143 5.86 -39.71 23.66
CA SER A 143 6.08 -38.65 24.64
C SER A 143 7.24 -37.77 24.13
N PRO A 144 7.00 -36.48 23.83
CA PRO A 144 8.04 -35.62 23.29
C PRO A 144 9.15 -35.58 24.33
N GLY A 145 10.29 -36.20 24.00
CA GLY A 145 11.47 -36.25 24.84
C GLY A 145 11.74 -34.86 25.41
N SER A 146 11.66 -34.78 26.73
CA SER A 146 11.61 -33.60 27.59
C SER A 146 12.91 -32.76 27.61
N GLU A 147 13.64 -32.66 26.50
CA GLU A 147 14.94 -31.98 26.40
C GLU A 147 14.95 -30.72 25.51
N ARG A 148 13.81 -30.26 24.99
CA ARG A 148 13.70 -29.00 24.22
C ARG A 148 13.08 -27.82 24.95
N PHE A 149 12.97 -27.86 26.29
CA PHE A 149 12.71 -26.66 27.09
C PHE A 149 13.97 -25.78 27.18
N GLN A 150 14.45 -25.28 26.03
CA GLN A 150 15.36 -24.15 25.97
C GLN A 150 14.56 -22.86 26.13
N SER A 151 14.11 -22.58 27.36
CA SER A 151 13.56 -21.29 27.81
C SER A 151 12.28 -20.81 27.09
N PRO A 152 11.33 -20.17 27.78
CA PRO A 152 10.23 -19.49 27.09
C PRO A 152 10.79 -18.43 26.12
N PRO A 153 10.40 -18.43 24.84
CA PRO A 153 10.85 -17.42 23.86
C PRO A 153 10.52 -15.98 24.29
N GLU A 154 9.61 -15.82 25.26
CA GLU A 154 9.20 -14.55 25.83
C GLU A 154 10.37 -13.73 26.39
N SER A 155 11.43 -14.37 26.89
CA SER A 155 12.61 -13.67 27.44
C SER A 155 13.55 -13.08 26.38
N ARG A 156 13.31 -13.32 25.07
CA ARG A 156 14.18 -12.82 23.98
C ARG A 156 13.72 -11.47 23.41
N TRP A 157 12.55 -10.99 23.80
CA TRP A 157 12.00 -9.73 23.29
C TRP A 157 12.52 -8.55 24.11
N GLN A 158 13.79 -8.27 23.85
CA GLN A 158 14.49 -7.10 24.35
C GLN A 158 13.66 -5.82 24.09
N PRO A 159 13.54 -4.91 25.09
CA PRO A 159 12.86 -3.62 24.94
C PRO A 159 13.28 -2.84 23.68
N GLU A 160 14.51 -3.07 23.23
CA GLU A 160 15.10 -2.57 21.99
C GLU A 160 14.30 -2.97 20.73
N ILE A 161 13.81 -4.20 20.64
CA ILE A 161 13.01 -4.69 19.49
C ILE A 161 11.65 -3.99 19.47
N GLN A 162 11.02 -3.82 20.63
CA GLN A 162 9.74 -3.13 20.73
C GLN A 162 9.87 -1.65 20.33
N GLU A 163 10.94 -1.00 20.76
CA GLU A 163 11.22 0.39 20.39
C GLU A 163 11.54 0.54 18.89
N GLN A 164 12.32 -0.38 18.32
CA GLN A 164 12.57 -0.42 16.86
C GLN A 164 11.26 -0.57 16.09
N TRP A 165 10.37 -1.46 16.54
CA TRP A 165 9.06 -1.65 15.96
C TRP A 165 8.22 -0.38 16.03
N ARG A 166 8.16 0.29 17.19
CA ARG A 166 7.40 1.56 17.34
C ARG A 166 7.90 2.63 16.39
N ARG A 167 9.23 2.75 16.22
CA ARG A 167 9.82 3.70 15.26
C ARG A 167 9.46 3.35 13.82
N ALA A 168 9.54 2.07 13.45
CA ALA A 168 9.12 1.59 12.14
C ALA A 168 7.64 1.91 11.87
N PHE A 169 6.77 1.61 12.83
CA PHE A 169 5.34 1.91 12.74
C PHE A 169 5.04 3.41 12.70
N ALA A 170 5.79 4.24 13.42
CA ALA A 170 5.65 5.70 13.37
C ALA A 170 5.96 6.26 11.97
N ILE A 171 6.95 5.70 11.27
CA ILE A 171 7.26 6.07 9.88
C ILE A 171 6.06 5.71 8.99
N VAL A 172 5.60 4.46 9.03
CA VAL A 172 4.43 3.99 8.27
C VAL A 172 3.20 4.85 8.54
N SER A 173 2.90 5.11 9.81
CA SER A 173 1.78 5.96 10.24
C SER A 173 1.87 7.38 9.68
N THR A 174 3.08 7.93 9.56
CA THR A 174 3.30 9.26 8.96
C THR A 174 2.96 9.26 7.47
N HIS A 175 3.35 8.22 6.74
CA HIS A 175 2.97 8.05 5.33
C HIS A 175 1.46 7.86 5.18
N ILE A 176 0.84 7.00 5.98
CA ILE A 176 -0.63 6.80 5.99
C ILE A 176 -1.36 8.12 6.23
N LYS A 177 -0.93 8.91 7.22
CA LYS A 177 -1.51 10.25 7.49
C LYS A 177 -1.34 11.19 6.30
N SER A 178 -0.17 11.18 5.66
CA SER A 178 0.07 11.97 4.45
C SER A 178 -0.87 11.57 3.30
N TRP A 179 -1.07 10.27 3.07
CA TRP A 179 -2.00 9.79 2.03
C TRP A 179 -3.45 10.24 2.33
N LYS A 180 -3.90 10.06 3.58
CA LYS A 180 -5.25 10.48 4.02
C LYS A 180 -5.43 12.00 3.93
N SER A 181 -4.42 12.78 4.32
CA SER A 181 -4.45 14.24 4.23
C SER A 181 -4.57 14.73 2.79
N TYR A 182 -3.82 14.14 1.86
CA TYR A 182 -3.91 14.49 0.45
C TYR A 182 -5.30 14.16 -0.13
N ARG A 183 -5.91 13.05 0.29
CA ARG A 183 -7.28 12.75 -0.12
C ARG A 183 -8.29 13.84 0.30
N GLY A 184 -8.10 14.44 1.47
CA GLY A 184 -8.94 15.55 1.93
C GLY A 184 -8.99 16.71 0.93
N THR A 185 -7.92 16.93 0.15
CA THR A 185 -7.86 18.01 -0.85
C THR A 185 -8.42 17.61 -2.23
N LEU A 186 -8.48 16.31 -2.53
CA LEU A 186 -9.02 15.77 -3.79
C LEU A 186 -10.53 15.93 -3.95
N SER A 187 -11.31 16.01 -2.86
CA SER A 187 -12.78 16.09 -2.86
C SER A 187 -13.38 17.26 -3.67
N THR A 188 -12.52 18.16 -4.16
CA THR A 188 -12.87 19.30 -5.02
C THR A 188 -13.08 18.88 -6.50
N TYR A 189 -12.79 17.63 -6.87
CA TYR A 189 -12.82 17.15 -8.27
C TYR A 189 -14.22 17.08 -8.88
N ALA A 190 -15.19 16.52 -8.15
CA ALA A 190 -16.53 16.26 -8.66
C ALA A 190 -17.26 17.53 -9.15
N PHE A 191 -16.92 18.70 -8.58
CA PHE A 191 -17.50 19.98 -8.98
C PHE A 191 -17.01 20.48 -10.35
N HIS A 192 -15.84 20.04 -10.79
CA HIS A 192 -15.16 20.56 -11.97
C HIS A 192 -15.39 19.72 -13.24
N LEU A 193 -16.02 18.55 -13.10
CA LEU A 193 -16.23 17.57 -14.16
C LEU A 193 -17.64 17.59 -14.78
N GLN A 194 -18.43 18.66 -14.62
CA GLN A 194 -19.82 18.74 -15.12
C GLN A 194 -20.00 18.50 -16.64
N SER A 195 -18.92 18.53 -17.43
CA SER A 195 -18.92 18.25 -18.87
C SER A 195 -18.27 16.91 -19.27
N MET A 196 -18.01 16.03 -18.30
CA MET A 196 -17.23 14.81 -18.49
C MET A 196 -18.12 13.55 -18.56
N PRO A 197 -17.59 12.41 -19.03
CA PRO A 197 -18.35 11.17 -19.16
C PRO A 197 -19.10 10.75 -17.88
N PRO A 198 -20.28 10.11 -18.00
CA PRO A 198 -20.99 9.55 -16.85
C PRO A 198 -20.13 8.49 -16.11
N GLY A 199 -20.25 8.41 -14.78
CA GLY A 199 -19.54 7.42 -13.94
C GLY A 199 -18.29 7.94 -13.22
N LEU A 200 -17.87 9.18 -13.50
CA LEU A 200 -16.70 9.80 -12.85
C LEU A 200 -16.95 10.25 -11.41
N ASP A 201 -18.22 10.39 -11.04
CA ASP A 201 -18.67 10.62 -9.67
C ASP A 201 -18.20 9.52 -8.71
N ARG A 202 -17.93 8.31 -9.23
CA ARG A 202 -17.47 7.16 -8.46
C ARG A 202 -15.95 7.07 -8.29
N LEU A 203 -15.15 7.81 -9.07
CA LEU A 203 -13.69 7.73 -8.97
C LEU A 203 -13.19 8.10 -7.57
N ASP A 204 -13.72 9.17 -6.99
CA ASP A 204 -13.31 9.66 -5.67
C ASP A 204 -13.65 8.68 -4.53
N SER A 205 -14.76 7.93 -4.68
CA SER A 205 -15.12 6.86 -3.73
C SER A 205 -14.26 5.63 -3.92
N LEU A 206 -13.97 5.22 -5.15
CA LEU A 206 -13.14 4.04 -5.41
C LEU A 206 -11.68 4.29 -4.99
N PHE A 207 -11.11 5.47 -5.26
CA PHE A 207 -9.80 5.84 -4.72
C PHE A 207 -9.80 5.98 -3.19
N ARG A 208 -10.95 6.29 -2.56
CA ARG A 208 -11.09 6.23 -1.09
C ARG A 208 -10.95 4.80 -0.61
N GLU A 209 -11.72 3.91 -1.20
CA GLU A 209 -11.81 2.51 -0.80
C GLU A 209 -10.48 1.76 -0.98
N LEU A 210 -9.76 2.05 -2.08
CA LEU A 210 -8.41 1.54 -2.29
C LEU A 210 -7.44 2.06 -1.21
N LEU A 211 -7.58 3.33 -0.82
CA LEU A 211 -6.77 3.91 0.25
C LEU A 211 -7.12 3.29 1.61
N GLU A 212 -8.39 3.04 1.88
CA GLU A 212 -8.85 2.42 3.12
C GLU A 212 -8.34 0.98 3.23
N SER A 213 -8.41 0.21 2.14
CA SER A 213 -7.89 -1.17 2.09
C SER A 213 -6.38 -1.21 2.33
N THR A 214 -5.62 -0.34 1.66
CA THR A 214 -4.17 -0.21 1.89
C THR A 214 -3.85 0.26 3.31
N CYS A 215 -4.57 1.24 3.84
CA CYS A 215 -4.38 1.71 5.21
C CYS A 215 -4.67 0.61 6.24
N ALA A 216 -5.68 -0.23 6.02
CA ALA A 216 -6.00 -1.34 6.92
C ALA A 216 -4.87 -2.38 6.97
N ILE A 217 -4.28 -2.72 5.82
CA ILE A 217 -3.12 -3.63 5.75
C ILE A 217 -1.97 -3.11 6.61
N TYR A 218 -1.57 -1.84 6.45
CA TYR A 218 -0.37 -1.29 7.12
C TYR A 218 -0.63 -0.74 8.52
N GLY A 219 -1.82 -0.20 8.77
CA GLY A 219 -2.16 0.51 9.99
C GLY A 219 -2.79 -0.38 11.05
N ASP A 220 -3.54 -1.40 10.64
CA ASP A 220 -4.31 -2.25 11.54
C ASP A 220 -3.69 -3.65 11.56
N ILE A 221 -3.72 -4.37 10.43
CA ILE A 221 -3.29 -5.78 10.38
C ILE A 221 -1.79 -5.94 10.65
N LEU A 222 -0.94 -5.15 9.99
CA LEU A 222 0.50 -5.16 10.27
C LEU A 222 0.84 -4.68 11.69
N ALA A 223 -0.01 -3.87 12.31
CA ALA A 223 0.17 -3.48 13.70
C ALA A 223 -0.06 -4.69 14.63
N ASP A 224 -1.08 -5.49 14.34
CA ASP A 224 -1.51 -6.62 15.17
C ASP A 224 -0.57 -7.82 15.13
N PHE A 225 0.26 -7.97 14.11
CA PHE A 225 1.38 -8.94 14.13
C PHE A 225 2.36 -8.68 15.29
N GLN A 226 2.34 -7.49 15.90
CA GLN A 226 3.11 -7.23 17.11
C GLN A 226 2.57 -8.00 18.32
N ALA A 227 1.28 -8.33 18.37
CA ALA A 227 0.67 -9.00 19.52
C ALA A 227 0.77 -10.53 19.45
N VAL A 228 1.15 -11.09 18.28
CA VAL A 228 1.31 -12.53 18.07
C VAL A 228 2.29 -13.15 19.06
N LEU A 229 1.83 -14.22 19.70
CA LEU A 229 2.62 -15.09 20.58
C LEU A 229 3.39 -16.15 19.76
N ALA A 230 4.43 -16.72 20.35
CA ALA A 230 5.35 -17.61 19.64
C ALA A 230 4.71 -18.90 19.09
N GLU A 231 3.55 -19.32 19.64
CA GLU A 231 2.87 -20.59 19.33
C GLU A 231 1.40 -20.39 18.93
N ASP A 232 1.00 -19.16 18.59
CA ASP A 232 -0.39 -18.83 18.25
C ASP A 232 -0.61 -18.80 16.73
N ASP A 233 -0.71 -19.99 16.16
CA ASP A 233 -0.90 -20.19 14.71
C ASP A 233 -2.24 -19.67 14.24
N GLU A 234 -3.27 -19.84 15.07
CA GLU A 234 -4.64 -19.40 14.80
C GLU A 234 -4.66 -17.87 14.62
N MET A 235 -3.97 -17.12 15.50
CA MET A 235 -3.84 -15.68 15.35
C MET A 235 -3.07 -15.30 14.08
N VAL A 236 -1.96 -16.00 13.76
CA VAL A 236 -1.20 -15.71 12.54
C VAL A 236 -2.02 -15.99 11.28
N MET A 237 -2.70 -17.12 11.22
CA MET A 237 -3.61 -17.46 10.12
C MET A 237 -4.73 -16.42 9.99
N THR A 238 -5.34 -16.02 11.10
CA THR A 238 -6.39 -14.98 11.10
C THR A 238 -5.87 -13.67 10.49
N LEU A 239 -4.71 -13.19 10.92
CA LEU A 239 -4.11 -11.96 10.38
C LEU A 239 -3.73 -12.08 8.89
N LEU A 240 -3.27 -13.26 8.46
CA LEU A 240 -2.99 -13.54 7.05
C LEU A 240 -4.27 -13.54 6.20
N LEU A 241 -5.35 -14.16 6.69
CA LEU A 241 -6.66 -14.17 6.03
C LEU A 241 -7.26 -12.75 5.95
N ASP A 242 -7.17 -11.97 7.03
CA ASP A 242 -7.60 -10.56 7.03
C ASP A 242 -6.83 -9.75 5.98
N MET A 243 -5.52 -9.98 5.86
CA MET A 243 -4.69 -9.31 4.86
C MET A 243 -5.09 -9.70 3.44
N MET A 244 -5.34 -10.99 3.19
CA MET A 244 -5.83 -11.49 1.92
C MET A 244 -7.17 -10.86 1.55
N GLN A 245 -8.11 -10.79 2.49
CA GLN A 245 -9.40 -10.14 2.27
C GLN A 245 -9.25 -8.66 1.89
N LYS A 246 -8.35 -7.91 2.55
CA LYS A 246 -8.08 -6.50 2.19
C LYS A 246 -7.38 -6.38 0.83
N ALA A 247 -6.52 -7.33 0.47
CA ALA A 247 -5.89 -7.36 -0.83
C ALA A 247 -6.91 -7.67 -1.95
N ASP A 248 -7.83 -8.62 -1.74
CA ASP A 248 -8.93 -8.93 -2.67
C ASP A 248 -9.85 -7.73 -2.86
N GLN A 249 -10.22 -7.04 -1.78
CA GLN A 249 -11.01 -5.80 -1.87
C GLN A 249 -10.27 -4.72 -2.68
N ALA A 250 -8.96 -4.59 -2.49
CA ALA A 250 -8.14 -3.65 -3.25
C ALA A 250 -8.08 -4.02 -4.74
N ILE A 251 -7.94 -5.30 -5.09
CA ILE A 251 -7.99 -5.78 -6.48
C ILE A 251 -9.34 -5.45 -7.12
N PHE A 252 -10.44 -5.81 -6.46
CA PHE A 252 -11.79 -5.51 -6.93
C PHE A 252 -12.00 -4.00 -7.16
N THR A 253 -11.50 -3.17 -6.23
CA THR A 253 -11.57 -1.71 -6.34
C THR A 253 -10.73 -1.20 -7.51
N ILE A 254 -9.56 -1.78 -7.76
CA ILE A 254 -8.72 -1.43 -8.91
C ILE A 254 -9.42 -1.76 -10.23
N ASP A 255 -10.04 -2.94 -10.33
CA ASP A 255 -10.80 -3.33 -11.51
C ASP A 255 -11.97 -2.37 -11.77
N ALA A 256 -12.69 -1.98 -10.72
CA ALA A 256 -13.75 -0.98 -10.79
C ALA A 256 -13.24 0.43 -11.17
N LEU A 257 -11.99 0.77 -10.85
CA LEU A 257 -11.34 2.02 -11.27
C LEU A 257 -10.95 2.03 -12.75
N MET A 258 -10.72 0.85 -13.37
CA MET A 258 -10.22 0.77 -14.73
C MET A 258 -11.23 1.33 -15.74
N GLU A 259 -12.51 0.98 -15.63
CA GLU A 259 -13.55 1.42 -16.56
C GLU A 259 -13.67 2.96 -16.66
N PRO A 260 -13.92 3.71 -15.57
CA PRO A 260 -14.01 5.17 -15.65
C PRO A 260 -12.70 5.82 -16.06
N LEU A 261 -11.55 5.24 -15.71
CA LEU A 261 -10.24 5.75 -16.12
C LEU A 261 -10.00 5.59 -17.63
N GLN A 262 -10.37 4.44 -18.20
CA GLN A 262 -10.29 4.21 -19.65
C GLN A 262 -11.22 5.15 -20.41
N ALA A 263 -12.43 5.40 -19.89
CA ALA A 263 -13.35 6.39 -20.46
C ALA A 263 -12.74 7.80 -20.49
N LEU A 264 -12.05 8.22 -19.41
CA LEU A 264 -11.31 9.49 -19.38
C LEU A 264 -10.20 9.55 -20.41
N ILE A 265 -9.41 8.48 -20.50
CA ILE A 265 -8.29 8.38 -21.44
C ILE A 265 -8.81 8.49 -22.88
N ALA A 266 -9.87 7.75 -23.23
CA ALA A 266 -10.51 7.80 -24.54
C ALA A 266 -11.08 9.20 -24.86
N HIS A 267 -11.73 9.84 -23.89
CA HIS A 267 -12.25 11.20 -24.04
C HIS A 267 -11.16 12.22 -24.40
N HIS A 268 -9.99 12.10 -23.77
CA HIS A 268 -8.84 12.97 -24.04
C HIS A 268 -8.02 12.56 -25.27
N ALA A 269 -8.22 11.35 -25.80
CA ALA A 269 -7.63 10.88 -27.05
C ALA A 269 -8.44 11.35 -28.27
N LEU A 270 -9.76 11.12 -28.30
CA LEU A 270 -10.64 11.49 -29.42
C LEU A 270 -10.65 12.99 -29.71
N LYS A 271 -10.56 13.83 -28.67
CA LYS A 271 -10.44 15.29 -28.81
C LYS A 271 -9.10 15.76 -29.40
N GLN A 272 -8.12 14.87 -29.58
CA GLN A 272 -6.86 15.18 -30.28
C GLN A 272 -6.95 14.92 -31.78
N GLU A 273 -7.86 14.05 -32.24
CA GLU A 273 -7.98 13.68 -33.65
C GLU A 273 -8.92 14.61 -34.44
N MET A 274 -9.82 15.31 -33.75
CA MET A 274 -10.81 16.21 -34.36
C MET A 274 -10.34 17.68 -34.51
N ASN A 275 -9.13 18.01 -34.06
CA ASN A 275 -8.55 19.37 -34.10
C ASN A 275 -7.20 19.36 -34.80
#